data_AF-A0A9Q3GBE1-F1
#
_entry.id   AF-A0A9Q3GBE1-F1
#
_cell.length_a   1.000
_cell.length_b   1.000
_cell.length_c   1.000
_cell.angle_alpha   90.00
_cell.angle_beta   90.00
_cell.angle_gamma   90.00
#
_symmetry.space_group_name_H-M   'P 1'
#
loop_
_entity.id
_entity.type
_entity.pdbx_description
1 polymer ?
#
loop_
_entity_poly.entity_id
_entity_poly.type
_entity_poly.pdbx_seq_one_letter_code
_entity_poly.pdbx_strand_id
1 'polypeptide(L)'
;MEHLPFTIFEDKKFQAVLETLAPRFEWPRHKKFARMAENLYYTCKESMLKLFLSLPKVTPVRCAIDTLTTKDQHHSYMAIVLHWIDEAQFQYKTRLVAFELIDEVHSGKALASCFWDAMVERELLHRVFAMMGNNASNNHAMDTQLQHEYHDIGATWPSHECFHHCTCHVLCLVVKDFLNSMVQSTNEDYIL
;
A
#
# COMPACT_ATOMS: atom_id res chain seq x y z
N MET A 1 -16.52 -7.88 -13.33
CA MET A 1 -15.82 -6.84 -14.12
C MET A 1 -14.55 -7.50 -14.64
N GLU A 2 -14.43 -7.70 -15.95
CA GLU A 2 -13.29 -8.42 -16.53
C GLU A 2 -12.02 -7.55 -16.51
N HIS A 3 -10.89 -8.12 -16.10
CA HIS A 3 -9.60 -7.44 -15.96
C HIS A 3 -8.87 -7.34 -17.31
N LEU A 4 -9.39 -6.55 -18.23
CA LEU A 4 -8.84 -6.41 -19.58
C LEU A 4 -7.75 -5.33 -19.64
N PRO A 5 -6.63 -5.57 -20.35
CA PRO A 5 -5.57 -4.57 -20.49
C PRO A 5 -6.03 -3.40 -21.36
N PHE A 6 -5.43 -2.21 -21.18
CA PHE A 6 -5.73 -1.03 -22.01
C PHE A 6 -5.44 -1.26 -23.51
N THR A 7 -4.64 -2.27 -23.86
CA THR A 7 -4.38 -2.67 -25.24
C THR A 7 -5.60 -3.28 -25.94
N ILE A 8 -6.66 -3.66 -25.21
CA ILE A 8 -7.90 -4.16 -25.84
C ILE A 8 -8.51 -3.14 -26.80
N PHE A 9 -8.32 -1.84 -26.54
CA PHE A 9 -8.77 -0.77 -27.42
C PHE A 9 -8.00 -0.71 -28.75
N GLU A 10 -6.94 -1.50 -28.91
CA GLU A 10 -6.17 -1.68 -30.15
C GLU A 10 -6.54 -2.98 -30.89
N ASP A 11 -7.32 -3.87 -30.26
CA ASP A 11 -7.74 -5.11 -30.89
C ASP A 11 -8.74 -4.82 -32.02
N LYS A 12 -8.37 -5.19 -33.25
CA LYS A 12 -9.17 -4.91 -34.44
C LYS A 12 -10.54 -5.59 -34.44
N LYS A 13 -10.66 -6.76 -33.79
CA LYS A 13 -11.94 -7.49 -33.72
C LYS A 13 -12.86 -6.82 -32.73
N PHE A 14 -12.33 -6.43 -31.57
CA PHE A 14 -13.05 -5.63 -30.59
C PHE A 14 -13.50 -4.29 -31.18
N GLN A 15 -12.63 -3.66 -31.96
CA GLN A 15 -12.98 -2.44 -32.70
C GLN A 15 -14.14 -2.65 -33.66
N ALA A 16 -14.07 -3.67 -34.51
CA ALA A 16 -15.14 -3.97 -35.47
C ALA A 16 -16.50 -4.26 -34.82
N VAL A 17 -16.50 -4.99 -33.69
CA VAL A 17 -17.73 -5.27 -32.93
C VAL A 17 -18.32 -3.97 -32.38
N LEU A 18 -17.51 -3.12 -31.74
CA LEU A 18 -17.99 -1.88 -31.15
C LEU A 18 -18.38 -0.83 -32.19
N GLU A 19 -17.71 -0.76 -33.33
CA GLU A 19 -18.11 0.10 -34.45
C GLU A 19 -19.47 -0.30 -35.03
N THR A 20 -19.78 -1.61 -35.01
CA THR A 20 -21.10 -2.11 -35.40
C THR A 20 -22.19 -1.72 -34.39
N LEU A 21 -21.89 -1.79 -33.09
CA LEU A 21 -22.84 -1.50 -32.02
C LEU A 21 -23.01 0.00 -31.74
N ALA A 22 -21.94 0.78 -31.93
CA ALA A 22 -21.85 2.20 -31.58
C ALA A 22 -21.00 2.96 -32.63
N PRO A 23 -21.52 3.19 -33.84
CA PRO A 23 -20.76 3.77 -34.97
C PRO A 23 -20.29 5.22 -34.77
N ARG A 24 -20.76 5.91 -33.72
CA ARG A 24 -20.31 7.26 -33.34
C ARG A 24 -19.25 7.27 -32.24
N PHE A 25 -18.81 6.09 -31.78
CA PHE A 25 -17.82 6.00 -30.72
C PHE A 25 -16.42 6.34 -31.27
N GLU A 26 -15.79 7.36 -30.70
CA GLU A 26 -14.41 7.71 -31.04
C GLU A 26 -13.43 6.88 -30.20
N TRP A 27 -12.61 6.07 -30.86
CA TRP A 27 -11.59 5.26 -30.21
C TRP A 27 -10.55 6.11 -29.50
N PRO A 28 -10.47 6.03 -28.15
CA PRO A 28 -9.38 6.67 -27.45
C PRO A 28 -8.14 5.80 -27.66
N ARG A 29 -7.07 6.42 -28.17
CA ARG A 29 -5.76 5.75 -28.23
C ARG A 29 -5.30 5.39 -26.81
N HIS A 30 -4.49 4.34 -26.66
CA HIS A 30 -3.91 3.96 -25.35
C HIS A 30 -3.26 5.17 -24.64
N LYS A 31 -2.57 6.05 -25.39
CA LYS A 31 -1.97 7.29 -24.85
C LYS A 31 -3.00 8.24 -24.22
N LYS A 32 -4.20 8.33 -24.81
CA LYS A 32 -5.29 9.15 -24.27
C LYS A 32 -5.81 8.54 -22.97
N PHE A 33 -5.97 7.22 -22.89
CA PHE A 33 -6.33 6.53 -21.65
C PHE A 33 -5.27 6.67 -20.56
N ALA A 34 -3.99 6.45 -20.89
CA ALA A 34 -2.89 6.61 -19.94
C ALA A 34 -2.88 8.02 -19.34
N ARG A 35 -3.01 9.06 -20.18
CA ARG A 35 -3.12 10.45 -19.73
C ARG A 35 -4.39 10.71 -18.91
N MET A 36 -5.52 10.08 -19.25
CA MET A 36 -6.74 10.19 -18.43
C MET A 36 -6.56 9.56 -17.05
N ALA A 37 -5.91 8.39 -16.97
CA ALA A 37 -5.60 7.73 -15.70
C ALA A 37 -4.62 8.56 -14.86
N GLU A 38 -3.60 9.14 -15.48
CA GLU A 38 -2.64 10.05 -14.85
C GLU A 38 -3.34 11.32 -14.31
N ASN A 39 -4.17 11.97 -15.12
CA ASN A 39 -4.95 13.13 -14.69
C ASN A 39 -5.89 12.78 -13.52
N LEU A 40 -6.52 11.60 -13.57
CA LEU A 40 -7.37 11.11 -12.48
C LEU A 40 -6.55 10.90 -11.21
N TYR A 41 -5.36 10.32 -11.31
CA TYR A 41 -4.45 10.15 -10.19
C TYR A 41 -4.11 11.50 -9.54
N TYR A 42 -3.67 12.50 -10.31
CA TYR A 42 -3.34 13.82 -9.76
C TYR A 42 -4.57 14.52 -9.16
N THR A 43 -5.73 14.41 -9.81
CA THR A 43 -6.99 14.97 -9.27
C THR A 43 -7.37 14.32 -7.93
N CYS A 44 -7.25 13.00 -7.82
CA CYS A 44 -7.50 12.26 -6.58
C CYS A 44 -6.48 12.64 -5.50
N LYS A 45 -5.20 12.77 -5.87
CA LYS A 45 -4.12 13.19 -4.96
C LYS A 45 -4.38 14.58 -4.40
N GLU A 46 -4.69 15.57 -5.24
CA GLU A 46 -5.04 16.92 -4.76
C GLU A 46 -6.27 16.92 -3.85
N SER A 47 -7.30 16.16 -4.21
CA SER A 47 -8.52 16.05 -3.41
C SER A 47 -8.24 15.43 -2.05
N MET A 48 -7.33 14.47 -1.99
CA MET A 48 -6.88 13.83 -0.77
C MET A 48 -6.07 14.80 0.10
N LEU A 49 -5.16 15.59 -0.48
CA LEU A 49 -4.45 16.65 0.26
C LEU A 49 -5.43 17.63 0.88
N LYS A 50 -6.40 18.12 0.09
CA LYS A 50 -7.45 19.02 0.59
C LYS A 50 -8.25 18.40 1.73
N LEU A 51 -8.58 17.11 1.63
CA LEU A 51 -9.25 16.37 2.70
C LEU A 51 -8.41 16.41 3.99
N PHE A 52 -7.15 15.99 3.95
CA PHE A 52 -6.32 15.93 5.14
C PHE A 52 -5.97 17.32 5.72
N LEU A 53 -5.83 18.34 4.87
CA LEU A 53 -5.67 19.73 5.31
C LEU A 53 -6.93 20.28 5.96
N SER A 54 -8.11 19.81 5.56
CA SER A 54 -9.38 20.19 6.18
C SER A 54 -9.65 19.50 7.53
N LEU A 55 -8.96 18.39 7.83
CA LEU A 55 -9.09 17.72 9.12
C LEU A 55 -8.49 18.57 10.25
N PRO A 56 -9.08 18.53 11.46
CA PRO A 56 -8.48 19.14 12.64
C PRO A 56 -7.01 18.76 12.77
N LYS A 57 -6.14 19.72 13.12
CA LYS A 57 -4.68 19.48 13.23
C LYS A 57 -4.33 18.32 14.17
N VAL A 58 -5.17 18.11 15.18
CA VAL A 58 -4.99 17.07 16.20
C VAL A 58 -5.50 15.69 15.79
N THR A 59 -6.15 15.52 14.63
CA THR A 59 -6.69 14.23 14.20
C THR A 59 -5.56 13.24 13.91
N PRO A 60 -5.37 12.21 14.75
CA PRO A 60 -4.31 11.23 14.57
C PRO A 60 -4.70 10.21 13.49
N VAL A 61 -3.73 9.79 12.69
CA VAL A 61 -3.92 8.73 11.69
C VAL A 61 -3.08 7.50 12.05
N ARG A 62 -3.64 6.31 11.83
CA ARG A 62 -2.90 5.06 11.86
C ARG A 62 -2.59 4.62 10.43
N CYS A 63 -1.35 4.24 10.17
CA CYS A 63 -0.90 3.70 8.90
C CYS A 63 -1.01 2.18 8.92
N ALA A 64 -1.52 1.57 7.86
CA ALA A 64 -1.25 0.19 7.52
C ALA A 64 -0.39 0.18 6.26
N ILE A 65 0.71 -0.57 6.31
CA ILE A 65 1.60 -0.76 5.18
C ILE A 65 1.55 -2.21 4.71
N ASP A 66 1.63 -2.39 3.40
CA ASP A 66 1.84 -3.70 2.80
C ASP A 66 2.87 -3.58 1.68
N THR A 67 3.78 -4.56 1.64
CA THR A 67 4.84 -4.62 0.65
C THR A 67 4.61 -5.83 -0.22
N LEU A 68 4.45 -5.61 -1.52
CA LEU A 68 4.25 -6.68 -2.49
C LEU A 68 5.40 -6.72 -3.49
N THR A 69 5.84 -7.92 -3.81
CA THR A 69 6.86 -8.17 -4.83
C THR A 69 6.23 -8.92 -5.98
N THR A 70 6.39 -8.40 -7.20
CA THR A 70 5.97 -9.08 -8.42
C THR A 70 6.88 -10.28 -8.68
N LYS A 71 6.30 -11.44 -9.00
CA LYS A 71 7.07 -12.68 -9.22
C LYS A 71 7.99 -12.60 -10.42
N ASP A 72 7.55 -11.93 -11.48
CA ASP A 72 8.19 -12.00 -12.79
C ASP A 72 9.20 -10.87 -13.01
N GLN A 73 8.87 -9.66 -12.56
CA GLN A 73 9.69 -8.46 -12.79
C GLN A 73 10.55 -8.09 -11.57
N HIS A 74 10.37 -8.78 -10.44
CA HIS A 74 10.99 -8.46 -9.15
C HIS A 74 10.80 -6.99 -8.73
N HIS A 75 9.79 -6.32 -9.27
CA HIS A 75 9.37 -5.00 -8.82
C HIS A 75 8.66 -5.10 -7.49
N SER A 76 8.97 -4.14 -6.64
CA SER A 76 8.59 -4.07 -5.25
C SER A 76 7.72 -2.85 -5.05
N TYR A 77 6.55 -2.99 -4.45
CA TYR A 77 5.66 -1.85 -4.20
C TYR A 77 5.30 -1.77 -2.73
N MET A 78 5.12 -0.55 -2.23
CA MET A 78 4.54 -0.26 -0.93
C MET A 78 3.16 0.37 -1.11
N ALA A 79 2.14 -0.29 -0.56
CA ALA A 79 0.84 0.32 -0.35
C ALA A 79 0.80 0.94 1.05
N ILE A 80 0.37 2.20 1.15
CA ILE A 80 0.17 2.89 2.43
C ILE A 80 -1.29 3.30 2.56
N VAL A 81 -1.95 2.76 3.57
CA VAL A 81 -3.36 3.04 3.88
C VAL A 81 -3.44 3.78 5.20
N LEU A 82 -4.15 4.90 5.23
CA LEU A 82 -4.44 5.63 6.46
C LEU A 82 -5.81 5.29 7.00
N HIS A 83 -5.88 5.17 8.32
CA HIS A 83 -7.07 4.90 9.09
C HIS A 83 -7.25 5.97 10.16
N TRP A 84 -8.44 6.55 10.27
CA TRP A 84 -8.73 7.55 11.30
C TRP A 84 -10.22 7.56 11.64
N ILE A 85 -10.56 8.24 12.73
CA ILE A 85 -11.95 8.53 13.09
C ILE A 85 -12.25 9.98 12.69
N ASP A 86 -13.28 10.16 11.89
CA ASP A 86 -13.87 11.47 11.65
C ASP A 86 -14.62 11.91 12.91
N GLU A 87 -14.04 12.85 13.65
CA GLU A 87 -14.54 13.30 14.95
C GLU A 87 -15.95 13.90 14.87
N ALA A 88 -16.31 14.57 13.78
CA ALA A 88 -17.62 15.22 13.64
C ALA A 88 -18.76 14.20 13.58
N GLN A 89 -18.51 13.03 13.00
CA GLN A 89 -19.51 11.97 12.79
C GLN A 89 -19.24 10.72 13.62
N PHE A 90 -18.10 10.68 14.33
CA PHE A 90 -17.55 9.50 14.99
C PHE A 90 -17.49 8.27 14.06
N GLN A 91 -17.06 8.49 12.82
CA GLN A 91 -17.03 7.45 11.79
C GLN A 91 -15.62 7.03 11.46
N TYR A 92 -15.40 5.71 11.40
CA TYR A 92 -14.16 5.15 10.86
C TYR A 92 -14.02 5.47 9.37
N LYS A 93 -12.85 5.98 8.99
CA LYS A 93 -12.46 6.26 7.62
C LYS A 93 -11.17 5.53 7.30
N THR A 94 -11.04 5.10 6.05
CA THR A 94 -9.85 4.45 5.49
C THR A 94 -9.58 4.97 4.09
N ARG A 95 -8.31 5.24 3.75
CA ARG A 95 -7.90 5.65 2.40
C ARG A 95 -6.52 5.12 2.06
N LEU A 96 -6.38 4.54 0.87
CA LEU A 96 -5.07 4.32 0.24
C LEU A 96 -4.51 5.68 -0.14
N VAL A 97 -3.39 6.06 0.46
CA VAL A 97 -2.76 7.37 0.23
C VAL A 97 -1.56 7.28 -0.70
N ALA A 98 -0.88 6.15 -0.71
CA ALA A 98 0.28 5.94 -1.55
C ALA A 98 0.33 4.49 -2.05
N PHE A 99 0.79 4.32 -3.28
CA PHE A 99 1.10 3.04 -3.89
C PHE A 99 2.38 3.25 -4.71
N GLU A 100 3.51 3.11 -4.05
CA GLU A 100 4.80 3.57 -4.57
C GLU A 100 5.65 2.37 -4.97
N LEU A 101 6.41 2.53 -6.05
CA LEU A 101 7.48 1.60 -6.41
C LEU A 101 8.65 1.79 -5.43
N ILE A 102 9.25 0.70 -4.99
CA ILE A 102 10.45 0.69 -4.17
C ILE A 102 11.61 0.44 -5.14
N ASP A 103 12.43 1.47 -5.36
CA ASP A 103 13.49 1.47 -6.37
C ASP A 103 14.71 0.59 -6.01
N GLU A 104 14.83 0.20 -4.74
CA GLU A 104 15.98 -0.55 -4.21
C GLU A 104 15.61 -1.97 -3.74
N VAL A 105 16.64 -2.76 -3.42
CA VAL A 105 16.49 -4.03 -2.70
C VAL A 105 15.69 -3.79 -1.43
N HIS A 106 14.67 -4.62 -1.19
CA HIS A 106 13.82 -4.62 0.00
C HIS A 106 14.65 -4.64 1.29
N SER A 107 15.05 -3.46 1.75
CA SER A 107 15.75 -3.20 3.00
C SER A 107 14.87 -2.31 3.85
N GLY A 108 15.02 -2.37 5.17
CA GLY A 108 14.29 -1.47 6.07
C GLY A 108 14.50 0.00 5.72
N LYS A 109 15.70 0.38 5.25
CA LYS A 109 16.02 1.74 4.82
C LYS A 109 15.24 2.15 3.57
N ALA A 110 15.18 1.29 2.56
CA ALA A 110 14.43 1.57 1.34
C ALA A 110 12.92 1.72 1.62
N LEU A 111 12.38 0.87 2.50
CA LEU A 111 11.00 0.98 2.96
C LEU A 111 10.74 2.28 3.72
N ALA A 112 11.68 2.69 4.60
CA ALA A 112 11.54 3.91 5.38
C ALA A 112 11.57 5.16 4.49
N SER A 113 12.52 5.25 3.56
CA SER A 113 12.59 6.34 2.57
C SER A 113 11.31 6.42 1.75
N CYS A 114 10.85 5.28 1.22
CA CYS A 114 9.61 5.22 0.43
C CYS A 114 8.39 5.73 1.23
N PHE A 115 8.26 5.30 2.49
CA PHE A 115 7.20 5.78 3.38
C PHE A 115 7.35 7.27 3.68
N TRP A 116 8.56 7.71 4.03
CA TRP A 116 8.89 9.08 4.40
C TRP A 116 8.56 10.05 3.27
N ASP A 117 9.08 9.78 2.07
CA ASP A 117 8.86 10.61 0.89
C ASP A 117 7.37 10.71 0.55
N ALA A 118 6.65 9.59 0.63
CA ALA A 118 5.20 9.58 0.40
C ALA A 118 4.44 10.45 1.42
N MET A 119 4.82 10.41 2.71
CA MET A 119 4.20 11.21 3.77
C MET A 119 4.59 12.68 3.72
N VAL A 120 5.84 13.02 3.39
CA VAL A 120 6.31 14.40 3.19
C VAL A 120 5.55 15.05 2.04
N GLU A 121 5.50 14.38 0.89
CA GLU A 121 4.81 14.86 -0.30
C GLU A 121 3.33 15.17 -0.02
N ARG A 122 2.74 14.49 0.98
CA ARG A 122 1.33 14.63 1.33
C ARG A 122 1.06 15.48 2.56
N GLU A 123 2.09 16.04 3.19
CA GLU A 123 2.01 16.79 4.45
C GLU A 123 1.37 15.97 5.60
N LEU A 124 1.64 14.66 5.64
CA LEU A 124 1.00 13.73 6.59
C LEU A 124 1.89 13.28 7.75
N LEU A 125 3.22 13.50 7.68
CA LEU A 125 4.16 13.06 8.72
C LEU A 125 3.70 13.41 10.14
N HIS A 126 3.30 14.66 10.35
CA HIS A 126 2.90 15.17 11.67
C HIS A 126 1.61 14.55 12.24
N ARG A 127 0.87 13.78 11.44
CA ARG A 127 -0.39 13.15 11.84
C ARG A 127 -0.23 11.67 12.19
N VAL A 128 0.88 11.05 11.78
CA VAL A 128 1.09 9.61 11.94
C VAL A 128 1.29 9.30 13.42
N PHE A 129 0.32 8.55 13.98
CA PHE A 129 0.32 8.14 15.38
C PHE A 129 0.78 6.70 15.55
N ALA A 130 0.47 5.81 14.61
CA ALA A 130 0.84 4.40 14.68
C ALA A 130 0.98 3.80 13.30
N MET A 131 1.69 2.68 13.19
CA MET A 131 1.87 1.91 11.99
C MET A 131 1.56 0.43 12.22
N MET A 132 1.02 -0.25 11.21
CA MET A 132 0.84 -1.69 11.18
C MET A 132 1.48 -2.27 9.93
N GLY A 133 2.25 -3.33 10.09
CA GLY A 133 2.85 -4.09 8.98
C GLY A 133 2.94 -5.58 9.28
N ASN A 134 3.28 -6.40 8.29
CA ASN A 134 3.51 -7.84 8.52
C ASN A 134 4.76 -8.08 9.41
N ASN A 135 4.92 -9.31 9.91
CA ASN A 135 6.03 -9.69 10.81
C ASN A 135 7.33 -10.02 10.04
N ALA A 136 7.68 -9.21 9.03
CA ALA A 136 8.93 -9.35 8.31
C ALA A 136 10.05 -8.52 8.97
N SER A 137 11.28 -9.04 8.95
CA SER A 137 12.46 -8.35 9.48
C SER A 137 12.67 -6.97 8.87
N ASN A 138 12.35 -6.80 7.58
CA ASN A 138 12.46 -5.51 6.89
C ASN A 138 11.50 -4.45 7.44
N ASN A 139 10.29 -4.85 7.87
CA ASN A 139 9.36 -3.92 8.49
C ASN A 139 9.85 -3.46 9.87
N HIS A 140 10.51 -4.36 10.62
CA HIS A 140 11.13 -4.00 11.89
C HIS A 140 12.33 -3.06 11.67
N ALA A 141 13.19 -3.34 10.69
CA ALA A 141 14.30 -2.47 10.34
C ALA A 141 13.82 -1.09 9.84
N MET A 142 12.68 -1.04 9.14
CA MET A 142 12.04 0.20 8.74
C MET A 142 11.51 0.99 9.95
N ASP A 143 10.86 0.35 10.92
CA ASP A 143 10.40 1.00 12.16
C ASP A 143 11.57 1.68 12.90
N THR A 144 12.70 0.97 13.04
CA THR A 144 13.93 1.54 13.62
C THR A 144 14.43 2.73 12.80
N GLN A 145 14.44 2.62 11.47
CA GLN A 145 14.91 3.71 10.60
C GLN A 145 14.01 4.96 10.70
N LEU A 146 12.68 4.78 10.71
CA LEU A 146 11.73 5.88 10.90
C LEU A 146 11.93 6.56 12.26
N GLN A 147 12.24 5.80 13.31
CA GLN A 147 12.56 6.38 14.60
C GLN A 147 13.72 7.38 14.53
N HIS A 148 14.76 7.07 13.76
CA HIS A 148 15.88 8.00 13.52
C HIS A 148 15.44 9.22 12.71
N GLU A 149 14.69 9.04 11.62
CA GLU A 149 14.27 10.15 10.75
C GLU A 149 13.34 11.15 11.46
N TYR A 150 12.39 10.67 12.28
CA TYR A 150 11.56 11.55 13.09
C TYR A 150 12.38 12.29 14.16
N HIS A 151 13.32 11.61 14.81
CA HIS A 151 14.21 12.23 15.79
C HIS A 151 15.03 13.36 15.17
N ASP A 152 15.53 13.19 13.96
CA ASP A 152 16.35 14.18 13.26
C ASP A 152 15.59 15.48 12.94
N ILE A 153 14.27 15.41 12.75
CA ILE A 153 13.41 16.60 12.57
C ILE A 153 12.85 17.15 13.90
N GLY A 154 13.31 16.63 15.04
CA GLY A 154 12.82 17.01 16.37
C GLY A 154 11.39 16.55 16.66
N ALA A 155 10.90 15.55 15.92
CA ALA A 155 9.61 14.92 16.16
C ALA A 155 9.78 13.60 16.91
N THR A 156 8.72 13.13 17.54
CA THR A 156 8.72 11.82 18.21
C THR A 156 8.01 10.82 17.31
N TRP A 157 8.73 9.80 16.86
CA TRP A 157 8.11 8.57 16.39
C TRP A 157 7.74 7.75 17.63
N PRO A 158 6.46 7.41 17.83
CA PRO A 158 6.08 6.56 18.95
C PRO A 158 6.51 5.10 18.67
N SER A 159 7.80 4.81 18.81
CA SER A 159 8.33 3.45 18.59
C SER A 159 7.95 2.49 19.72
N HIS A 160 8.11 1.19 19.46
CA HIS A 160 7.78 0.02 20.30
C HIS A 160 6.31 -0.15 20.76
N GLU A 161 5.56 0.93 21.00
CA GLU A 161 4.14 0.86 21.38
C GLU A 161 3.19 1.02 20.20
N CYS A 162 3.64 1.64 19.10
CA CYS A 162 2.76 2.00 17.98
C CYS A 162 3.11 1.33 16.65
N PHE A 163 4.13 0.47 16.57
CA PHE A 163 4.28 -0.48 15.46
C PHE A 163 3.62 -1.81 15.82
N HIS A 164 2.53 -2.16 15.13
CA HIS A 164 1.77 -3.38 15.38
C HIS A 164 1.99 -4.40 14.27
N HIS A 165 2.16 -5.67 14.65
CA HIS A 165 2.17 -6.76 13.69
C HIS A 165 0.76 -7.01 13.16
N CYS A 166 0.65 -7.25 11.86
CA CYS A 166 -0.60 -7.65 11.22
C CYS A 166 -1.10 -8.97 11.83
N THR A 167 -2.23 -8.92 12.52
CA THR A 167 -2.83 -10.08 13.19
C THR A 167 -3.10 -11.22 12.22
N CYS A 168 -3.57 -10.93 11.00
CA CYS A 168 -3.78 -11.94 9.97
C CYS A 168 -2.47 -12.67 9.62
N HIS A 169 -1.37 -11.93 9.50
CA HIS A 169 -0.07 -12.53 9.21
C HIS A 169 0.43 -13.39 10.38
N VAL A 170 0.29 -12.91 11.62
CA VAL A 170 0.64 -13.68 12.83
C VAL A 170 -0.16 -14.98 12.89
N LEU A 171 -1.47 -14.94 12.64
CA LEU A 171 -2.32 -16.14 12.58
C LEU A 171 -1.86 -17.09 11.48
N CYS A 172 -1.52 -16.57 10.29
CA CYS A 172 -0.97 -17.41 9.22
C CYS A 172 0.35 -18.08 9.63
N LEU A 173 1.23 -17.39 10.37
CA LEU A 173 2.48 -18.00 10.87
C LEU A 173 2.19 -19.12 11.87
N VAL A 174 1.28 -18.89 12.82
CA VAL A 174 0.86 -19.90 13.81
C VAL A 174 0.31 -21.15 13.12
N VAL A 175 -0.58 -20.98 12.12
CA VAL A 175 -1.14 -22.11 11.36
C VAL A 175 -0.05 -22.85 10.58
N LYS A 176 0.87 -22.14 9.92
CA LYS A 176 1.98 -22.78 9.20
C LYS A 176 2.87 -23.59 10.13
N ASP A 177 3.20 -23.04 11.28
CA ASP A 177 4.04 -23.71 12.28
C ASP A 177 3.38 -25.00 12.78
N PHE A 178 2.09 -24.91 13.13
CA PHE A 178 1.28 -26.07 13.54
C PHE A 178 1.19 -27.16 12.45
N LEU A 179 0.96 -26.78 11.19
CA LEU A 179 0.93 -27.75 10.08
C LEU A 179 2.30 -28.42 9.88
N ASN A 180 3.39 -27.66 9.98
CA ASN A 180 4.74 -28.19 9.86
C ASN A 180 5.09 -29.17 10.98
N SER A 181 4.68 -28.87 12.23
CA SER A 181 4.93 -29.78 13.35
C SER A 181 4.20 -31.11 13.20
N MET A 182 2.98 -31.12 12.62
CA MET A 182 2.24 -32.36 12.34
C MET A 182 2.90 -33.20 11.24
N VAL A 183 3.45 -32.56 10.20
CA VAL A 183 4.18 -33.28 9.14
C VAL A 183 5.49 -33.87 9.68
N GLN A 184 6.19 -33.15 10.56
CA GLN A 184 7.41 -33.65 11.19
C GLN A 184 7.13 -34.86 12.08
N SER A 185 6.08 -34.83 12.91
CA SER A 185 5.71 -35.99 13.74
C SER A 185 5.38 -37.23 12.91
N THR A 186 4.75 -37.07 11.73
CA THR A 186 4.47 -38.23 10.86
C THR A 186 5.72 -38.81 10.21
N ASN A 187 6.77 -38.02 9.96
CA ASN A 187 8.01 -38.52 9.34
C ASN A 187 8.93 -39.23 10.36
N GLU A 188 8.84 -38.89 11.65
CA GLU A 188 9.57 -39.58 12.71
C GLU A 188 9.00 -40.98 12.98
N ASP A 189 7.71 -41.20 12.75
CA ASP A 189 7.04 -42.50 12.93
C ASP A 189 7.34 -43.54 11.82
N TYR A 190 8.06 -43.17 10.76
CA TYR A 190 8.45 -44.08 9.65
C TYR A 190 9.94 -44.45 9.64
N ILE A 191 10.70 -44.15 10.69
CA ILE A 191 12.08 -44.64 10.88
C ILE A 191 12.07 -45.78 11.91
N LEU A 192 11.59 -46.97 11.50
CA LEU A 192 11.81 -48.25 12.18
C LEU A 192 12.07 -49.35 11.15
#